data_AF-A0A934A3K3-F1
#
_entry.id   AF-A0A934A3K3-F1
#
_cell.length_a   1.000
_cell.length_b   1.000
_cell.length_c   1.000
_cell.angle_alpha   90.00
_cell.angle_beta   90.00
_cell.angle_gamma   90.00
#
_symmetry.space_group_name_H-M   'P 1'
#
loop_
_entity.id
_entity.type
_entity.pdbx_description
1 polymer ?
#
loop_
_entity_poly.entity_id
_entity_poly.type
_entity_poly.pdbx_seq_one_letter_code
_entity_poly.pdbx_strand_id
1 'polypeptide(L)'
;MVFFRKFCFIGFCLILLIPTLILAGEERESCQLCGMWIDQYQRTGCELVYNDGKTEHTCGVACMLRIVQEKGVNSFRSIHVKDWNKGATVDAQNAWYSIGSQLIPDMLPNFIAFADRKDAEAFAAEKGGVVLGFVGAMDTISPRGQTQPFRIRQAVTPGQGSLGLGVAYAYMLKDSVKVGTDGQNPESFINNNPAQPRAPKKMEVQTQSLIANYGITDRLAMQMNLPYYERSMDTLVRQGNQVNTVNARDDGIGDLAGEVRYNLWRSDFYDKFFTLLAGITLPTGDFDSTRAFNAALKTDLISTAPGMQQGAGTPTYLGGLLYSHKWESFWFHGQAVYRVSPKNSNDYKFGDEYQGGLAVHYTPHYDIMLGVEMDASRAMKNEDRGIEIGNTGGTRANLAFVFDWRFLNAFGGNLNLRGSVGLPVYEDLNSQDFVNAGGRTYTQTQLGEGFFASLVINFNTRFGQY
;
A
#
# COMPACT_ATOMS: atom_id res chain seq x y z
N MET A 1 -9.36 12.20 25.99
CA MET A 1 -10.61 11.39 26.12
C MET A 1 -11.84 12.02 25.46
N VAL A 2 -11.84 13.32 25.09
CA VAL A 2 -12.97 13.99 24.39
C VAL A 2 -12.86 13.92 22.85
N PHE A 3 -11.65 13.71 22.29
CA PHE A 3 -11.43 13.60 20.83
C PHE A 3 -11.69 12.21 20.25
N PHE A 4 -11.50 11.14 21.04
CA PHE A 4 -11.77 9.74 20.65
C PHE A 4 -13.25 9.51 20.25
N ARG A 5 -14.15 10.37 20.75
CA ARG A 5 -15.58 10.35 20.45
C ARG A 5 -15.95 11.05 19.13
N LYS A 6 -15.06 11.85 18.52
CA LYS A 6 -15.36 12.62 17.31
C LYS A 6 -14.86 11.97 16.02
N PHE A 7 -13.71 11.28 16.02
CA PHE A 7 -13.18 10.63 14.80
C PHE A 7 -13.68 9.20 14.60
N CYS A 8 -13.92 8.45 15.68
CA CYS A 8 -14.68 7.20 15.62
C CYS A 8 -16.11 7.46 15.07
N PHE A 9 -16.66 8.66 15.33
CA PHE A 9 -17.91 9.12 14.73
C PHE A 9 -17.82 9.37 13.22
N ILE A 10 -16.67 9.74 12.65
CA ILE A 10 -16.54 9.98 11.20
C ILE A 10 -16.45 8.65 10.44
N GLY A 11 -15.66 7.69 10.94
CA GLY A 11 -15.63 6.32 10.38
C GLY A 11 -16.96 5.59 10.54
N PHE A 12 -17.63 5.74 11.69
CA PHE A 12 -18.94 5.13 11.94
C PHE A 12 -20.08 5.84 11.18
N CYS A 13 -20.04 7.17 11.00
CA CYS A 13 -20.99 7.89 10.15
C CYS A 13 -20.82 7.56 8.66
N LEU A 14 -19.60 7.35 8.16
CA LEU A 14 -19.38 6.87 6.79
C LEU A 14 -19.93 5.45 6.60
N ILE A 15 -19.77 4.56 7.59
CA ILE A 15 -20.35 3.20 7.56
C ILE A 15 -21.89 3.23 7.67
N LEU A 16 -22.47 4.18 8.42
CA LEU A 16 -23.92 4.37 8.53
C LEU A 16 -24.55 5.11 7.32
N LEU A 17 -23.76 5.81 6.50
CA LEU A 17 -24.22 6.47 5.27
C LEU A 17 -24.22 5.54 4.05
N ILE A 18 -23.47 4.44 4.09
CA ILE A 18 -23.43 3.45 3.00
C ILE A 18 -24.82 2.80 2.78
N PRO A 19 -25.55 2.33 3.82
CA PRO A 19 -26.89 1.77 3.64
C PRO A 19 -27.89 2.77 3.06
N THR A 20 -27.84 4.04 3.48
CA THR A 20 -28.76 5.08 3.00
C THR A 20 -28.48 5.52 1.57
N LEU A 21 -27.22 5.49 1.12
CA LEU A 21 -26.86 5.69 -0.29
C LEU A 21 -27.22 4.48 -1.17
N ILE A 22 -27.15 3.25 -0.63
CA ILE A 22 -27.56 2.02 -1.33
C ILE A 22 -29.08 1.99 -1.58
N LEU A 23 -29.88 2.53 -0.65
CA LEU A 23 -31.34 2.56 -0.74
C LEU A 23 -31.91 3.67 -1.64
N ALA A 24 -31.08 4.62 -2.11
CA ALA A 24 -31.53 5.83 -2.80
C ALA A 24 -31.18 5.90 -4.31
N GLY A 25 -30.43 4.94 -4.85
CA GLY A 25 -30.07 4.92 -6.27
C GLY A 25 -31.03 4.04 -7.08
N GLU A 26 -31.44 4.52 -8.27
CA GLU A 26 -32.02 3.65 -9.30
C GLU A 26 -31.09 2.45 -9.54
N GLU A 27 -31.64 1.24 -9.68
CA GLU A 27 -30.87 0.02 -10.01
C GLU A 27 -30.26 0.17 -11.41
N ARG A 28 -29.07 0.74 -11.47
CA ARG A 28 -28.25 0.80 -12.68
C ARG A 28 -27.43 -0.47 -12.80
N GLU A 29 -27.60 -1.17 -13.92
CA GLU A 29 -26.90 -2.41 -14.20
C GLU A 29 -25.37 -2.23 -14.08
N SER A 30 -24.73 -3.12 -13.33
CA SER A 30 -23.30 -3.07 -13.05
C SER A 30 -22.64 -4.43 -13.28
N CYS A 31 -21.38 -4.39 -13.70
CA CYS A 31 -20.60 -5.60 -13.91
C CYS A 31 -20.37 -6.32 -12.58
N GLN A 32 -20.73 -7.61 -12.49
CA GLN A 32 -20.55 -8.43 -11.28
C GLN A 32 -19.07 -8.53 -10.85
N LEU A 33 -18.13 -8.36 -11.77
CA LEU A 33 -16.72 -8.31 -11.42
C LEU A 33 -16.32 -6.95 -10.87
N CYS A 34 -16.24 -5.93 -11.69
CA CYS A 34 -15.61 -4.66 -11.27
C CYS A 34 -16.58 -3.66 -10.63
N GLY A 35 -17.89 -3.88 -10.71
CA GLY A 35 -18.94 -2.96 -10.27
C GLY A 35 -19.15 -1.74 -11.15
N MET A 36 -18.42 -1.62 -12.26
CA MET A 36 -18.58 -0.55 -13.24
C MET A 36 -19.92 -0.67 -13.95
N TRP A 37 -20.55 0.47 -14.25
CA TRP A 37 -21.87 0.50 -14.88
C TRP A 37 -21.82 0.10 -16.35
N ILE A 38 -22.66 -0.83 -16.76
CA ILE A 38 -22.59 -1.46 -18.10
C ILE A 38 -22.89 -0.47 -19.23
N ASP A 39 -23.80 0.47 -19.00
CA ASP A 39 -24.18 1.51 -19.96
C ASP A 39 -23.02 2.47 -20.33
N GLN A 40 -21.97 2.56 -19.52
CA GLN A 40 -20.76 3.34 -19.85
C GLN A 40 -19.78 2.62 -20.76
N TYR A 41 -19.95 1.30 -21.00
CA TYR A 41 -18.97 0.48 -21.71
C TYR A 41 -19.58 -0.26 -22.90
N GLN A 42 -20.53 0.35 -23.60
CA GLN A 42 -21.28 -0.30 -24.69
C GLN A 42 -20.42 -0.80 -25.86
N ARG A 43 -19.23 -0.22 -26.07
CA ARG A 43 -18.27 -0.64 -27.10
C ARG A 43 -17.46 -1.89 -26.75
N THR A 44 -17.32 -2.21 -25.47
CA THR A 44 -16.52 -3.34 -24.98
C THR A 44 -17.34 -4.35 -24.18
N GLY A 45 -18.59 -4.00 -23.88
CA GLY A 45 -19.48 -4.81 -23.08
C GLY A 45 -19.71 -6.18 -23.72
N CYS A 46 -19.79 -7.19 -22.88
CA CYS A 46 -20.02 -8.57 -23.31
C CYS A 46 -21.27 -9.11 -22.65
N GLU A 47 -21.94 -10.04 -23.32
CA GLU A 47 -23.12 -10.75 -22.83
C GLU A 47 -22.79 -12.23 -22.65
N LEU A 48 -23.10 -12.77 -21.49
CA LEU A 48 -22.99 -14.19 -21.17
C LEU A 48 -24.38 -14.73 -20.89
N VAL A 49 -24.80 -15.76 -21.62
CA VAL A 49 -26.06 -16.47 -21.38
C VAL A 49 -25.75 -17.84 -20.85
N TYR A 50 -26.15 -18.12 -19.60
CA TYR A 50 -25.95 -19.39 -18.93
C TYR A 50 -26.87 -20.48 -19.49
N ASN A 51 -26.55 -21.75 -19.22
CA ASN A 51 -27.38 -22.90 -19.64
C ASN A 51 -28.80 -22.89 -19.05
N ASP A 52 -28.99 -22.25 -17.89
CA ASP A 52 -30.29 -22.05 -17.24
C ASP A 52 -31.09 -20.86 -17.81
N GLY A 53 -30.52 -20.14 -18.78
CA GLY A 53 -31.13 -18.98 -19.42
C GLY A 53 -30.89 -17.65 -18.70
N LYS A 54 -30.18 -17.64 -17.56
CA LYS A 54 -29.76 -16.38 -16.93
C LYS A 54 -28.81 -15.64 -17.87
N THR A 55 -28.97 -14.31 -17.97
CA THR A 55 -28.06 -13.44 -18.70
C THR A 55 -27.24 -12.59 -17.73
N GLU A 56 -25.96 -12.40 -18.03
CA GLU A 56 -25.06 -11.53 -17.30
C GLU A 56 -24.27 -10.67 -18.28
N HIS A 57 -24.10 -9.39 -17.94
CA HIS A 57 -23.31 -8.45 -18.72
C HIS A 57 -22.04 -8.04 -17.99
N THR A 58 -20.99 -7.81 -18.77
CA THR A 58 -19.70 -7.33 -18.25
C THR A 58 -19.31 -6.06 -18.97
N CYS A 59 -18.53 -5.20 -18.32
CA CYS A 59 -18.06 -3.94 -18.91
C CYS A 59 -17.06 -4.17 -20.06
N GLY A 60 -16.55 -5.39 -20.22
CA GLY A 60 -15.32 -5.61 -20.95
C GLY A 60 -14.97 -7.07 -21.13
N VAL A 61 -14.19 -7.36 -22.17
CA VAL A 61 -13.73 -8.72 -22.51
C VAL A 61 -12.91 -9.32 -21.36
N ALA A 62 -12.05 -8.55 -20.70
CA ALA A 62 -11.25 -9.07 -19.59
C ALA A 62 -12.10 -9.51 -18.38
N CYS A 63 -13.24 -8.86 -18.15
CA CYS A 63 -14.21 -9.29 -17.13
C CYS A 63 -14.89 -10.59 -17.59
N MET A 64 -15.40 -10.63 -18.82
CA MET A 64 -15.99 -11.83 -19.40
C MET A 64 -15.05 -13.04 -19.29
N LEU A 65 -13.78 -12.90 -19.70
CA LEU A 65 -12.79 -13.99 -19.67
C LEU A 65 -12.55 -14.52 -18.24
N ARG A 66 -12.55 -13.66 -17.22
CA ARG A 66 -12.41 -14.09 -15.81
C ARG A 66 -13.60 -14.91 -15.33
N ILE A 67 -14.82 -14.50 -15.67
CA ILE A 67 -16.04 -15.28 -15.36
C ILE A 67 -15.99 -16.64 -16.07
N VAL A 68 -15.62 -16.65 -17.36
CA VAL A 68 -15.52 -17.89 -18.14
C VAL A 68 -14.42 -18.81 -17.60
N GLN A 69 -13.29 -18.26 -17.14
CA GLN A 69 -12.18 -19.04 -16.57
C GLN A 69 -12.60 -19.73 -15.27
N GLU A 70 -13.36 -19.05 -14.42
CA GLU A 70 -13.84 -19.63 -13.16
C GLU A 70 -14.97 -20.65 -13.38
N LYS A 71 -15.97 -20.31 -14.21
CA LYS A 71 -17.15 -21.17 -14.42
C LYS A 71 -16.90 -22.29 -15.42
N GLY A 72 -15.89 -22.17 -16.27
CA GLY A 72 -15.67 -23.02 -17.45
C GLY A 72 -16.59 -22.65 -18.61
N VAL A 73 -16.06 -22.74 -19.84
CA VAL A 73 -16.77 -22.37 -21.08
C VAL A 73 -18.10 -23.12 -21.29
N ASN A 74 -18.19 -24.38 -20.83
CA ASN A 74 -19.38 -25.21 -20.98
C ASN A 74 -20.57 -24.80 -20.09
N SER A 75 -20.35 -23.85 -19.17
CA SER A 75 -21.42 -23.30 -18.32
C SER A 75 -22.35 -22.33 -19.06
N PHE A 76 -21.98 -21.95 -20.28
CA PHE A 76 -22.67 -20.93 -21.07
C PHE A 76 -23.30 -21.53 -22.32
N ARG A 77 -24.54 -21.13 -22.58
CA ARG A 77 -25.27 -21.40 -23.83
C ARG A 77 -24.69 -20.58 -24.97
N SER A 78 -24.33 -19.33 -24.70
CA SER A 78 -23.70 -18.42 -25.67
C SER A 78 -22.92 -17.33 -24.96
N ILE A 79 -21.81 -16.90 -25.55
CA ILE A 79 -21.00 -15.78 -25.06
C ILE A 79 -20.79 -14.84 -26.24
N HIS A 80 -21.17 -13.58 -26.08
CA HIS A 80 -21.10 -12.59 -27.13
C HIS A 80 -20.22 -11.40 -26.75
N VAL A 81 -19.43 -10.95 -27.71
CA VAL A 81 -18.58 -9.75 -27.62
C VAL A 81 -18.99 -8.73 -28.69
N LYS A 82 -18.53 -7.49 -28.54
CA LYS A 82 -18.73 -6.42 -29.52
C LYS A 82 -17.52 -6.25 -30.41
N ASP A 83 -17.74 -6.30 -31.72
CA ASP A 83 -16.73 -5.90 -32.71
C ASP A 83 -16.41 -4.41 -32.55
N TRP A 84 -15.14 -4.09 -32.36
CA TRP A 84 -14.68 -2.73 -32.06
C TRP A 84 -15.00 -1.72 -33.18
N ASN A 85 -14.95 -2.16 -34.44
CA ASN A 85 -15.10 -1.29 -35.60
C ASN A 85 -16.58 -1.08 -35.96
N LYS A 86 -17.33 -2.18 -36.06
CA LYS A 86 -18.68 -2.26 -36.60
C LYS A 86 -19.76 -2.23 -35.50
N GLY A 87 -19.40 -2.48 -34.24
CA GLY A 87 -20.34 -2.62 -33.12
C GLY A 87 -21.20 -3.89 -33.19
N ALA A 88 -20.93 -4.78 -34.14
CA ALA A 88 -21.67 -6.02 -34.34
C ALA A 88 -21.45 -6.97 -33.17
N THR A 89 -22.47 -7.75 -32.84
CA THR A 89 -22.36 -8.83 -31.85
C THR A 89 -21.71 -10.04 -32.51
N VAL A 90 -20.66 -10.58 -31.89
CA VAL A 90 -19.86 -11.72 -32.39
C VAL A 90 -19.82 -12.80 -31.31
N ASP A 91 -19.89 -14.07 -31.70
CA ASP A 91 -19.60 -15.18 -30.79
C ASP A 91 -18.15 -15.09 -30.31
N ALA A 92 -17.94 -15.11 -28.98
CA ALA A 92 -16.64 -14.90 -28.37
C ALA A 92 -15.59 -15.93 -28.83
N GLN A 93 -16.00 -17.18 -29.06
CA GLN A 93 -15.07 -18.25 -29.45
C GLN A 93 -14.56 -18.07 -30.89
N ASN A 94 -15.34 -17.37 -31.73
CA ASN A 94 -15.00 -17.07 -33.12
C ASN A 94 -14.35 -15.70 -33.32
N ALA A 95 -14.27 -14.88 -32.27
CA ALA A 95 -13.68 -13.55 -32.32
C ALA A 95 -12.15 -13.57 -32.22
N TRP A 96 -11.55 -12.47 -32.66
CA TRP A 96 -10.13 -12.16 -32.50
C TRP A 96 -9.95 -11.04 -31.48
N TYR A 97 -8.92 -11.14 -30.66
CA TYR A 97 -8.70 -10.24 -29.54
C TYR A 97 -7.34 -9.56 -29.63
N SER A 98 -7.31 -8.24 -29.50
CA SER A 98 -6.07 -7.49 -29.28
C SER A 98 -5.89 -7.25 -27.78
N ILE A 99 -4.85 -7.83 -27.19
CA ILE A 99 -4.37 -7.49 -25.83
C ILE A 99 -3.23 -6.49 -25.93
N GLY A 100 -3.04 -5.61 -24.94
CA GLY A 100 -1.78 -4.88 -24.85
C GLY A 100 -1.76 -3.52 -25.54
N SER A 101 -2.84 -3.11 -26.20
CA SER A 101 -2.86 -1.86 -26.96
C SER A 101 -2.67 -0.62 -26.10
N GLN A 102 -2.26 0.47 -26.75
CA GLN A 102 -2.17 1.80 -26.12
C GLN A 102 -3.56 2.38 -25.79
N LEU A 103 -4.61 1.94 -26.49
CA LEU A 103 -5.98 2.32 -26.20
C LEU A 103 -6.55 1.41 -25.11
N ILE A 104 -7.00 1.97 -23.98
CA ILE A 104 -7.53 1.24 -22.82
C ILE A 104 -8.98 1.70 -22.53
N PRO A 105 -9.98 1.05 -23.17
CA PRO A 105 -11.38 1.46 -23.06
C PRO A 105 -12.01 1.14 -21.69
N ASP A 106 -11.63 0.03 -21.04
CA ASP A 106 -12.33 -0.52 -19.88
C ASP A 106 -11.43 -0.73 -18.65
N MET A 107 -10.50 -1.69 -18.68
CA MET A 107 -9.59 -1.98 -17.57
C MET A 107 -8.30 -2.66 -18.03
N LEU A 108 -7.37 -2.84 -17.09
CA LEU A 108 -6.12 -3.57 -17.32
C LEU A 108 -6.22 -5.02 -16.79
N PRO A 109 -5.65 -6.02 -17.51
CA PRO A 109 -5.24 -5.94 -18.92
C PRO A 109 -6.44 -5.62 -19.83
N ASN A 110 -6.21 -4.84 -20.88
CA ASN A 110 -7.27 -4.50 -21.83
C ASN A 110 -7.31 -5.52 -22.98
N PHE A 111 -8.50 -5.95 -23.35
CA PHE A 111 -8.76 -6.82 -24.50
C PHE A 111 -9.83 -6.18 -25.39
N ILE A 112 -9.55 -6.04 -26.67
CA ILE A 112 -10.47 -5.46 -27.66
C ILE A 112 -10.83 -6.54 -28.68
N ALA A 113 -12.12 -6.74 -28.93
CA ALA A 113 -12.63 -7.81 -29.78
C ALA A 113 -12.91 -7.35 -31.22
N PHE A 114 -12.69 -8.25 -32.17
CA PHE A 114 -12.91 -8.07 -33.60
C PHE A 114 -13.52 -9.34 -34.20
N ALA A 115 -14.45 -9.19 -35.14
CA ALA A 115 -15.00 -10.29 -35.93
C ALA A 115 -13.94 -10.85 -36.89
N ASP A 116 -13.17 -9.96 -37.51
CA ASP A 116 -12.20 -10.30 -38.55
C ASP A 116 -10.77 -10.17 -38.03
N ARG A 117 -9.95 -11.22 -38.26
CA ARG A 117 -8.54 -11.21 -37.87
C ARG A 117 -7.76 -10.04 -38.47
N LYS A 118 -8.05 -9.71 -39.72
CA LYS A 118 -7.38 -8.60 -40.43
C LYS A 118 -7.63 -7.26 -39.75
N ASP A 119 -8.82 -7.06 -39.20
CA ASP A 119 -9.16 -5.84 -38.47
C ASP A 119 -8.41 -5.77 -37.14
N ALA A 120 -8.30 -6.90 -36.42
CA ALA A 120 -7.48 -6.99 -35.21
C ALA A 120 -5.99 -6.73 -35.50
N GLU A 121 -5.45 -7.28 -36.59
CA GLU A 121 -4.05 -7.08 -37.01
C GLU A 121 -3.79 -5.63 -37.44
N ALA A 122 -4.73 -5.01 -38.17
CA ALA A 122 -4.65 -3.60 -38.52
C ALA A 122 -4.67 -2.70 -37.27
N PHE A 123 -5.55 -3.02 -36.30
CA PHE A 123 -5.62 -2.31 -35.03
C PHE A 123 -4.33 -2.45 -34.23
N ALA A 124 -3.77 -3.66 -34.12
CA ALA A 124 -2.52 -3.90 -33.40
C ALA A 124 -1.33 -3.21 -34.08
N ALA A 125 -1.31 -3.11 -35.41
CA ALA A 125 -0.29 -2.35 -36.13
C ALA A 125 -0.35 -0.84 -35.83
N GLU A 126 -1.54 -0.28 -35.61
CA GLU A 126 -1.73 1.14 -35.30
C GLU A 126 -1.55 1.46 -33.81
N LYS A 127 -2.14 0.65 -32.93
CA LYS A 127 -2.24 0.91 -31.48
C LYS A 127 -1.30 0.06 -30.64
N GLY A 128 -0.50 -0.80 -31.26
CA GLY A 128 0.29 -1.83 -30.57
C GLY A 128 -0.58 -2.96 -30.01
N GLY A 129 0.07 -3.93 -29.38
CA GLY A 129 -0.57 -5.10 -28.79
C GLY A 129 -0.38 -6.39 -29.61
N VAL A 130 -0.95 -7.47 -29.10
CA VAL A 130 -0.83 -8.82 -29.65
C VAL A 130 -2.22 -9.35 -29.99
N VAL A 131 -2.37 -9.90 -31.18
CA VAL A 131 -3.62 -10.54 -31.64
C VAL A 131 -3.65 -12.00 -31.23
N LEU A 132 -4.73 -12.39 -30.56
CA LEU A 132 -4.99 -13.72 -30.03
C LEU A 132 -6.37 -14.22 -30.51
N GLY A 133 -6.54 -15.53 -30.63
CA GLY A 133 -7.86 -16.15 -30.63
C GLY A 133 -8.40 -16.34 -29.21
N PHE A 134 -9.63 -16.83 -29.08
CA PHE A 134 -10.29 -17.03 -27.78
C PHE A 134 -9.47 -17.87 -26.79
N VAL A 135 -8.91 -19.01 -27.22
CA VAL A 135 -8.09 -19.88 -26.35
C VAL A 135 -6.86 -19.14 -25.83
N GLY A 136 -6.13 -18.43 -26.70
CA GLY A 136 -4.97 -17.65 -26.29
C GLY A 136 -5.33 -16.51 -25.31
N ALA A 137 -6.51 -15.90 -25.47
CA ALA A 137 -7.00 -14.90 -24.53
C ALA A 137 -7.33 -15.52 -23.15
N MET A 138 -7.94 -16.70 -23.13
CA MET A 138 -8.21 -17.50 -21.92
C MET A 138 -6.94 -17.97 -21.21
N ASP A 139 -5.90 -18.33 -21.95
CA ASP A 139 -4.61 -18.73 -21.37
C ASP A 139 -3.84 -17.52 -20.78
N THR A 140 -4.11 -16.32 -21.29
CA THR A 140 -3.44 -15.08 -20.87
C THR A 140 -4.09 -14.45 -19.63
N ILE A 141 -5.43 -14.53 -19.52
CA ILE A 141 -6.16 -13.87 -18.43
C ILE A 141 -5.84 -14.50 -17.07
N SER A 142 -5.81 -13.66 -16.04
CA SER A 142 -5.68 -14.07 -14.64
C SER A 142 -6.91 -13.68 -13.83
N PRO A 143 -7.14 -14.34 -12.67
CA PRO A 143 -8.25 -14.01 -11.78
C PRO A 143 -8.25 -12.53 -11.36
N ARG A 144 -7.07 -11.93 -11.12
CA ARG A 144 -6.93 -10.49 -10.85
C ARG A 144 -5.92 -9.83 -11.78
N GLY A 145 -6.25 -8.64 -12.26
CA GLY A 145 -5.42 -7.85 -13.18
C GLY A 145 -4.28 -7.08 -12.50
N GLN A 146 -4.34 -6.92 -11.18
CA GLN A 146 -3.26 -6.41 -10.35
C GLN A 146 -3.52 -6.78 -8.88
N THR A 147 -2.46 -6.79 -8.08
CA THR A 147 -2.54 -6.97 -6.63
C THR A 147 -1.73 -5.88 -5.94
N GLN A 148 -2.30 -5.25 -4.93
CA GLN A 148 -1.65 -4.17 -4.21
C GLN A 148 -0.96 -4.71 -2.95
N PRO A 149 0.35 -4.49 -2.78
CA PRO A 149 1.02 -4.79 -1.51
C PRO A 149 0.69 -3.78 -0.40
N PHE A 150 1.00 -4.10 0.85
CA PHE A 150 0.90 -3.23 2.03
C PHE A 150 2.23 -2.61 2.42
N ARG A 151 3.28 -3.43 2.48
CA ARG A 151 4.64 -3.09 2.94
C ARG A 151 5.45 -2.40 1.84
N ILE A 152 5.22 -2.81 0.59
CA ILE A 152 5.95 -2.32 -0.60
C ILE A 152 5.02 -1.65 -1.61
N ARG A 153 5.58 -1.06 -2.67
CA ARG A 153 4.85 -0.45 -3.78
C ARG A 153 4.81 -1.38 -4.99
N GLN A 154 3.64 -1.51 -5.62
CA GLN A 154 3.50 -2.21 -6.90
C GLN A 154 3.93 -1.32 -8.08
N ALA A 155 4.44 -1.94 -9.13
CA ALA A 155 4.80 -1.25 -10.37
C ALA A 155 3.59 -0.98 -11.28
N VAL A 156 2.50 -1.74 -11.13
CA VAL A 156 1.30 -1.56 -11.96
C VAL A 156 0.70 -0.17 -11.71
N THR A 157 0.53 0.61 -12.78
CA THR A 157 -0.17 1.89 -12.76
C THR A 157 -1.65 1.66 -13.10
N PRO A 158 -2.60 2.23 -12.32
CA PRO A 158 -3.99 2.20 -12.72
C PRO A 158 -4.19 2.95 -14.05
N GLY A 159 -5.20 2.54 -14.82
CA GLY A 159 -5.54 3.20 -16.08
C GLY A 159 -6.04 4.63 -15.86
N GLN A 160 -6.03 5.43 -16.93
CA GLN A 160 -6.51 6.80 -16.90
C GLN A 160 -7.94 6.88 -16.37
N GLY A 161 -8.21 7.83 -15.47
CA GLY A 161 -9.52 8.06 -14.88
C GLY A 161 -9.89 7.10 -13.75
N SER A 162 -9.03 6.13 -13.41
CA SER A 162 -9.22 5.29 -12.22
C SER A 162 -9.06 6.12 -10.95
N LEU A 163 -10.03 6.04 -10.05
CA LEU A 163 -10.03 6.66 -8.73
C LEU A 163 -10.09 5.58 -7.66
N GLY A 164 -9.21 5.67 -6.68
CA GLY A 164 -9.25 4.85 -5.46
C GLY A 164 -9.29 5.74 -4.22
N LEU A 165 -10.26 5.53 -3.34
CA LEU A 165 -10.36 6.21 -2.05
C LEU A 165 -10.29 5.18 -0.94
N GLY A 166 -9.41 5.40 0.03
CA GLY A 166 -9.12 4.45 1.09
C GLY A 166 -9.14 5.07 2.48
N VAL A 167 -9.65 4.32 3.45
CA VAL A 167 -9.46 4.60 4.87
C VAL A 167 -8.68 3.44 5.48
N ALA A 168 -7.56 3.78 6.13
CA ALA A 168 -6.66 2.82 6.76
C ALA A 168 -6.66 2.98 8.28
N TYR A 169 -6.57 1.87 8.99
CA TYR A 169 -6.17 1.82 10.39
C TYR A 169 -4.97 0.88 10.53
N ALA A 170 -3.94 1.32 11.23
CA ALA A 170 -2.76 0.52 11.52
C ALA A 170 -2.40 0.60 13.00
N TYR A 171 -1.87 -0.51 13.52
CA TYR A 171 -1.38 -0.64 14.88
C TYR A 171 0.03 -1.23 14.85
N MET A 172 0.94 -0.68 15.64
CA MET A 172 2.28 -1.20 15.86
C MET A 172 2.57 -1.25 17.35
N LEU A 173 3.08 -2.39 17.80
CA LEU A 173 3.63 -2.59 19.14
C LEU A 173 5.12 -2.89 19.03
N LYS A 174 5.91 -2.25 19.89
CA LYS A 174 7.29 -2.64 20.20
C LYS A 174 7.45 -2.71 21.71
N ASP A 175 8.02 -3.79 22.22
CA ASP A 175 8.04 -4.09 23.66
C ASP A 175 9.33 -4.74 24.15
N SER A 176 10.34 -4.85 23.29
CA SER A 176 11.64 -5.41 23.65
C SER A 176 12.78 -4.43 23.38
N VAL A 177 13.74 -4.38 24.30
CA VAL A 177 14.97 -3.60 24.13
C VAL A 177 15.91 -4.36 23.20
N LYS A 178 16.39 -3.71 22.15
CA LYS A 178 17.41 -4.29 21.26
C LYS A 178 18.82 -3.91 21.70
N VAL A 179 19.67 -4.91 21.90
CA VAL A 179 21.12 -4.78 22.06
C VAL A 179 21.78 -5.62 20.97
N GLY A 180 22.35 -4.96 19.96
CA GLY A 180 22.64 -5.59 18.68
C GLY A 180 21.38 -6.22 18.09
N THR A 181 21.45 -7.51 17.76
CA THR A 181 20.33 -8.28 17.22
C THR A 181 19.45 -8.94 18.29
N ASP A 182 19.87 -8.93 19.55
CA ASP A 182 19.19 -9.66 20.61
C ASP A 182 18.13 -8.80 21.29
N GLY A 183 16.94 -9.38 21.48
CA GLY A 183 15.87 -8.78 22.27
C GLY A 183 16.02 -9.11 23.74
N GLN A 184 15.83 -8.10 24.59
CA GLN A 184 15.80 -8.27 26.04
C GLN A 184 14.54 -7.67 26.63
N ASN A 185 14.01 -8.32 27.68
CA ASN A 185 12.94 -7.75 28.47
C ASN A 185 13.40 -6.41 29.09
N PRO A 186 12.65 -5.31 28.90
CA PRO A 186 13.08 -3.99 29.36
C PRO A 186 13.33 -3.88 30.87
N GLU A 187 12.53 -4.57 31.68
CA GLU A 187 12.63 -4.53 33.15
C GLU A 187 13.85 -5.32 33.62
N SER A 188 14.10 -6.49 33.05
CA SER A 188 15.34 -7.25 33.29
C SER A 188 16.57 -6.45 32.85
N PHE A 189 16.52 -5.80 31.68
CA PHE A 189 17.63 -5.02 31.14
C PHE A 189 18.05 -3.88 32.09
N ILE A 190 17.11 -3.06 32.57
CA ILE A 190 17.47 -1.95 33.47
C ILE A 190 17.88 -2.44 34.86
N ASN A 191 17.26 -3.52 35.38
CA ASN A 191 17.56 -4.04 36.71
C ASN A 191 18.92 -4.74 36.79
N ASN A 192 19.31 -5.45 35.73
CA ASN A 192 20.62 -6.10 35.64
C ASN A 192 21.77 -5.10 35.40
N ASN A 193 21.46 -3.86 35.03
CA ASN A 193 22.43 -2.81 34.76
C ASN A 193 22.24 -1.63 35.73
N PRO A 194 22.85 -1.63 36.93
CA PRO A 194 22.66 -0.57 37.93
C PRO A 194 23.10 0.82 37.47
N ALA A 195 23.97 0.90 36.46
CA ALA A 195 24.42 2.15 35.85
C ALA A 195 23.45 2.70 34.79
N GLN A 196 22.45 1.91 34.37
CA GLN A 196 21.46 2.30 33.36
C GLN A 196 20.47 3.30 33.97
N PRO A 197 20.43 4.55 33.47
CA PRO A 197 19.55 5.58 34.04
C PRO A 197 18.10 5.46 33.54
N ARG A 198 17.91 4.97 32.31
CA ARG A 198 16.61 4.81 31.68
C ARG A 198 16.64 3.69 30.64
N ALA A 199 15.50 3.06 30.35
CA ALA A 199 15.35 2.11 29.27
C ALA A 199 13.96 2.24 28.65
N PRO A 200 13.81 2.19 27.32
CA PRO A 200 12.49 2.24 26.72
C PRO A 200 11.76 0.92 27.03
N LYS A 201 10.47 1.00 27.37
CA LYS A 201 9.68 -0.16 27.83
C LYS A 201 8.75 -0.69 26.76
N LYS A 202 7.92 0.20 26.23
CA LYS A 202 6.84 -0.16 25.31
C LYS A 202 6.53 1.04 24.43
N MET A 203 6.29 0.81 23.16
CA MET A 203 5.80 1.81 22.22
C MET A 203 4.58 1.28 21.51
N GLU A 204 3.52 2.07 21.51
CA GLU A 204 2.30 1.81 20.77
C GLU A 204 2.06 2.95 19.80
N VAL A 205 1.88 2.60 18.53
CA VAL A 205 1.56 3.55 17.47
C VAL A 205 0.27 3.11 16.82
N GLN A 206 -0.74 3.97 16.89
CA GLN A 206 -1.96 3.84 16.10
C GLN A 206 -1.89 4.86 14.98
N THR A 207 -2.27 4.45 13.78
CA THR A 207 -2.32 5.32 12.61
C THR A 207 -3.68 5.18 11.95
N GLN A 208 -4.33 6.30 11.71
CA GLN A 208 -5.52 6.39 10.86
C GLN A 208 -5.11 7.15 9.61
N SER A 209 -5.50 6.72 8.42
CA SER A 209 -5.09 7.43 7.21
C SER A 209 -6.20 7.53 6.17
N LEU A 210 -6.21 8.68 5.49
CA LEU A 210 -7.00 8.90 4.29
C LEU A 210 -6.09 8.78 3.08
N ILE A 211 -6.43 7.88 2.17
CA ILE A 211 -5.64 7.55 0.98
C ILE A 211 -6.45 7.90 -0.25
N ALA A 212 -5.85 8.61 -1.19
CA ALA A 212 -6.43 8.85 -2.51
C ALA A 212 -5.46 8.39 -3.60
N ASN A 213 -5.97 7.73 -4.63
CA ASN A 213 -5.21 7.25 -5.78
C ASN A 213 -5.90 7.71 -7.04
N TYR A 214 -5.15 8.20 -8.02
CA TYR A 214 -5.70 8.62 -9.30
C TYR A 214 -4.78 8.25 -10.47
N GLY A 215 -5.35 7.63 -11.50
CA GLY A 215 -4.69 7.40 -12.78
C GLY A 215 -4.80 8.66 -13.66
N ILE A 216 -3.73 9.45 -13.73
CA ILE A 216 -3.67 10.67 -14.54
C ILE A 216 -3.64 10.32 -16.03
N THR A 217 -2.80 9.34 -16.37
CA THR A 217 -2.76 8.69 -17.68
C THR A 217 -2.57 7.19 -17.46
N ASP A 218 -2.60 6.39 -18.52
CA ASP A 218 -2.34 4.94 -18.41
C ASP A 218 -0.92 4.58 -17.95
N ARG A 219 0.00 5.56 -17.97
CA ARG A 219 1.39 5.41 -17.49
C ARG A 219 1.72 6.24 -16.27
N LEU A 220 0.88 7.20 -15.89
CA LEU A 220 1.16 8.15 -14.82
C LEU A 220 0.05 8.08 -13.78
N ALA A 221 0.41 7.72 -12.55
CA ALA A 221 -0.52 7.67 -11.44
C ALA A 221 -0.01 8.46 -10.24
N MET A 222 -0.94 9.04 -9.49
CA MET A 222 -0.66 9.78 -8.27
C MET A 222 -1.33 9.09 -7.08
N GLN A 223 -0.67 9.13 -5.94
CA GLN A 223 -1.20 8.74 -4.64
C GLN A 223 -1.00 9.88 -3.64
N MET A 224 -1.99 10.11 -2.80
CA MET A 224 -1.90 10.98 -1.63
C MET A 224 -2.25 10.18 -0.38
N ASN A 225 -1.55 10.47 0.71
CA ASN A 225 -1.80 9.85 2.01
C ASN A 225 -1.70 10.88 3.14
N LEU A 226 -2.79 11.05 3.88
CA LEU A 226 -2.86 11.93 5.05
C LEU A 226 -3.01 11.08 6.32
N PRO A 227 -1.94 10.92 7.12
CA PRO A 227 -2.00 10.17 8.37
C PRO A 227 -2.39 11.06 9.56
N TYR A 228 -3.10 10.46 10.51
CA TYR A 228 -3.24 10.92 11.89
C TYR A 228 -2.66 9.84 12.80
N TYR A 229 -1.78 10.25 13.71
CA TYR A 229 -1.04 9.36 14.59
C TYR A 229 -1.50 9.54 16.03
N GLU A 230 -1.58 8.43 16.76
CA GLU A 230 -1.63 8.42 18.22
C GLU A 230 -0.45 7.57 18.70
N ARG A 231 0.47 8.20 19.44
CA ARG A 231 1.72 7.58 19.86
C ARG A 231 1.80 7.58 21.37
N SER A 232 2.17 6.45 21.94
CA SER A 232 2.44 6.30 23.36
C SER A 232 3.76 5.58 23.56
N MET A 233 4.59 6.10 24.45
CA MET A 233 5.85 5.49 24.83
C MET A 233 5.96 5.42 26.34
N ASP A 234 6.13 4.21 26.86
CA ASP A 234 6.50 3.96 28.24
C ASP A 234 8.03 3.87 28.32
N THR A 235 8.61 4.58 29.28
CA THR A 235 10.05 4.58 29.55
C THR A 235 10.28 4.25 31.02
N LEU A 236 11.14 3.28 31.30
CA LEU A 236 11.64 2.99 32.65
C LEU A 236 12.69 4.03 33.01
N VAL A 237 12.56 4.66 34.16
CA VAL A 237 13.49 5.68 34.68
C VAL A 237 13.93 5.27 36.08
N ARG A 238 15.25 5.19 36.28
CA ARG A 238 15.86 4.88 37.57
C ARG A 238 15.99 6.14 38.42
N GLN A 239 15.42 6.11 39.63
CA GLN A 239 15.53 7.16 40.63
C GLN A 239 16.01 6.52 41.94
N GLY A 240 17.32 6.63 42.21
CA GLY A 240 17.96 5.88 43.28
C GLY A 240 17.86 4.37 43.05
N ASN A 241 17.35 3.64 44.05
CA ASN A 241 17.18 2.18 43.97
C ASN A 241 15.85 1.76 43.32
N GLN A 242 14.95 2.69 43.03
CA GLN A 242 13.66 2.39 42.42
C GLN A 242 13.69 2.64 40.91
N VAL A 243 12.92 1.83 40.17
CA VAL A 243 12.68 1.99 38.74
C VAL A 243 11.20 2.25 38.55
N ASN A 244 10.86 3.44 38.05
CA ASN A 244 9.50 3.87 37.81
C ASN A 244 9.22 3.95 36.30
N THR A 245 7.95 3.81 35.91
CA THR A 245 7.54 4.00 34.50
C THR A 245 7.05 5.43 34.29
N VAL A 246 7.59 6.10 33.28
CA VAL A 246 7.12 7.40 32.79
C VAL A 246 6.46 7.19 31.43
N ASN A 247 5.25 7.69 31.28
CA ASN A 247 4.49 7.60 30.03
C ASN A 247 4.55 8.95 29.29
N ALA A 248 4.85 8.90 28.00
CA ALA A 248 4.73 10.02 27.07
C ALA A 248 3.67 9.68 26.02
N ARG A 249 2.79 10.63 25.73
CA ARG A 249 1.74 10.50 24.71
C ARG A 249 1.71 11.72 23.85
N ASP A 250 1.47 11.51 22.56
CA ASP A 250 1.28 12.58 21.61
C ASP A 250 0.35 12.12 20.48
N ASP A 251 -0.47 13.03 19.97
CA ASP A 251 -1.41 12.76 18.89
C ASP A 251 -1.52 13.95 17.95
N GLY A 252 -1.65 13.67 16.65
CA GLY A 252 -1.67 14.74 15.66
C GLY A 252 -1.71 14.25 14.23
N ILE A 253 -1.98 15.19 13.34
CA ILE A 253 -1.80 14.99 11.89
C ILE A 253 -0.30 14.80 11.65
N GLY A 254 0.06 13.83 10.81
CA GLY A 254 1.42 13.65 10.34
C GLY A 254 1.69 14.39 9.03
N ASP A 255 2.84 14.13 8.44
CA ASP A 255 3.20 14.74 7.15
C ASP A 255 2.35 14.19 6.00
N LEU A 256 1.72 15.09 5.23
CA LEU A 256 0.98 14.75 4.03
C LEU A 256 1.95 14.23 2.97
N ALA A 257 1.75 12.97 2.54
CA ALA A 257 2.58 12.36 1.51
C ALA A 257 1.90 12.42 0.13
N GLY A 258 2.66 12.82 -0.89
CA GLY A 258 2.29 12.72 -2.29
C GLY A 258 3.31 11.86 -3.04
N GLU A 259 2.85 10.84 -3.73
CA GLU A 259 3.68 9.94 -4.55
C GLU A 259 3.17 9.92 -5.99
N VAL A 260 4.10 9.83 -6.94
CA VAL A 260 3.84 9.70 -8.37
C VAL A 260 4.58 8.48 -8.88
N ARG A 261 3.86 7.65 -9.65
CA ARG A 261 4.39 6.47 -10.33
C ARG A 261 4.31 6.67 -11.83
N TYR A 262 5.45 6.55 -12.51
CA TYR A 262 5.55 6.61 -13.96
C TYR A 262 6.01 5.26 -14.52
N ASN A 263 5.12 4.57 -15.22
CA ASN A 263 5.43 3.31 -15.88
C ASN A 263 6.34 3.57 -17.09
N LEU A 264 7.60 3.15 -16.97
CA LEU A 264 8.59 3.26 -18.04
C LEU A 264 8.33 2.23 -19.13
N TRP A 265 7.96 1.03 -18.70
CA TRP A 265 7.76 -0.09 -19.57
C TRP A 265 6.78 -1.09 -18.97
N ARG A 266 5.99 -1.69 -19.85
CA ARG A 266 5.22 -2.89 -19.58
C ARG A 266 5.32 -3.84 -20.77
N SER A 267 5.12 -5.11 -20.55
CA SER A 267 4.94 -6.06 -21.64
C SER A 267 3.59 -5.87 -22.36
N ASP A 268 3.48 -6.39 -23.58
CA ASP A 268 2.23 -6.37 -24.33
C ASP A 268 1.15 -7.24 -23.67
N PHE A 269 1.55 -8.32 -22.99
CA PHE A 269 0.63 -9.19 -22.26
C PHE A 269 0.18 -8.63 -20.89
N TYR A 270 0.64 -7.43 -20.50
CA TYR A 270 0.38 -6.84 -19.18
C TYR A 270 0.76 -7.76 -18.01
N ASP A 271 1.78 -8.60 -18.22
CA ASP A 271 2.30 -9.49 -17.20
C ASP A 271 3.54 -8.91 -16.50
N LYS A 272 4.26 -7.96 -17.10
CA LYS A 272 5.49 -7.37 -16.53
C LYS A 272 5.43 -5.85 -16.58
N PHE A 273 5.89 -5.21 -15.51
CA PHE A 273 5.88 -3.75 -15.35
C PHE A 273 7.17 -3.27 -14.70
N PHE A 274 7.73 -2.19 -15.24
CA PHE A 274 8.84 -1.46 -14.67
C PHE A 274 8.47 0.02 -14.53
N THR A 275 8.55 0.54 -13.31
CA THR A 275 7.97 1.84 -12.96
C THR A 275 8.92 2.64 -12.08
N LEU A 276 9.08 3.92 -12.40
CA LEU A 276 9.73 4.89 -11.52
C LEU A 276 8.75 5.39 -10.47
N LEU A 277 9.26 5.54 -9.25
CA LEU A 277 8.55 6.16 -8.13
C LEU A 277 9.28 7.45 -7.75
N ALA A 278 8.51 8.52 -7.59
CA ALA A 278 8.96 9.75 -6.97
C ALA A 278 7.92 10.18 -5.93
N GLY A 279 8.36 10.80 -4.84
CA GLY A 279 7.46 11.24 -3.79
C GLY A 279 8.03 12.37 -2.95
N ILE A 280 7.12 13.06 -2.28
CA ILE A 280 7.40 14.14 -1.36
C ILE A 280 6.51 14.00 -0.14
N THR A 281 7.03 14.30 1.04
CA THR A 281 6.20 14.58 2.22
C THR A 281 6.21 16.07 2.49
N LEU A 282 5.05 16.65 2.74
CA LEU A 282 4.91 18.03 3.14
C LEU A 282 4.89 18.10 4.67
N PRO A 283 5.63 19.04 5.29
CA PRO A 283 5.80 19.13 6.74
C PRO A 283 4.54 19.70 7.41
N THR A 284 3.44 18.96 7.33
CA THR A 284 2.15 19.33 7.94
C THR A 284 2.02 18.78 9.36
N GLY A 285 2.81 17.77 9.71
CA GLY A 285 2.86 17.22 11.05
C GLY A 285 3.73 18.05 11.98
N ASP A 286 3.38 18.05 13.26
CA ASP A 286 4.11 18.81 14.26
C ASP A 286 5.50 18.22 14.53
N PHE A 287 6.45 19.11 14.80
CA PHE A 287 7.81 18.75 15.19
C PHE A 287 8.15 19.46 16.50
N ASP A 288 8.20 18.67 17.58
CA ASP A 288 8.55 19.17 18.88
C ASP A 288 10.06 19.44 18.96
N SER A 289 10.39 20.72 18.94
CA SER A 289 11.75 21.25 19.00
C SER A 289 12.25 21.50 20.43
N THR A 290 11.50 21.06 21.45
CA THR A 290 11.91 21.17 22.85
C THR A 290 13.23 20.47 23.08
N ARG A 291 14.15 21.15 23.77
CA ARG A 291 15.51 20.66 24.04
C ARG A 291 15.75 20.48 25.52
N ALA A 292 16.54 19.47 25.85
CA ALA A 292 17.04 19.23 27.20
C ALA A 292 18.53 18.91 27.17
N PHE A 293 19.21 19.25 28.26
CA PHE A 293 20.64 19.01 28.39
C PHE A 293 20.95 17.51 28.35
N ASN A 294 21.80 17.12 27.40
CA ASN A 294 22.32 15.77 27.28
C ASN A 294 23.69 15.67 27.96
N ALA A 295 23.72 14.97 29.10
CA ALA A 295 24.95 14.84 29.90
C ALA A 295 26.08 14.06 29.19
N ALA A 296 25.75 13.15 28.27
CA ALA A 296 26.75 12.35 27.55
C ALA A 296 27.49 13.18 26.50
N LEU A 297 26.76 14.06 25.80
CA LEU A 297 27.27 14.91 24.73
C LEU A 297 27.56 16.36 25.17
N LYS A 298 27.27 16.70 26.44
CA LYS A 298 27.48 18.02 27.06
C LYS A 298 26.86 19.17 26.26
N THR A 299 25.68 18.94 25.68
CA THR A 299 24.96 19.93 24.86
C THR A 299 23.45 19.73 24.98
N ASP A 300 22.66 20.75 24.65
CA ASP A 300 21.21 20.66 24.59
C ASP A 300 20.76 20.04 23.26
N LEU A 301 20.11 18.88 23.36
CA LEU A 301 19.58 18.13 22.22
C LEU A 301 18.06 18.09 22.29
N ILE A 302 17.41 17.82 21.17
CA ILE A 302 15.97 17.57 21.14
C ILE A 302 15.63 16.44 22.12
N SER A 303 14.73 16.72 23.05
CA SER A 303 14.38 15.80 24.13
C SER A 303 13.33 14.78 23.73
N THR A 304 12.52 15.13 22.74
CA THR A 304 11.44 14.28 22.24
C THR A 304 12.00 13.20 21.35
N ALA A 305 11.72 11.94 21.71
CA ALA A 305 12.25 10.79 20.99
C ALA A 305 11.85 10.85 19.51
N PRO A 306 12.73 10.47 18.56
CA PRO A 306 12.42 10.56 17.13
C PRO A 306 11.14 9.80 16.74
N GLY A 307 10.89 8.66 17.38
CA GLY A 307 9.67 7.88 17.17
C GLY A 307 8.38 8.54 17.69
N MET A 308 8.47 9.60 18.49
CA MET A 308 7.31 10.35 19.00
C MET A 308 6.97 11.58 18.14
N GLN A 309 7.84 11.99 17.22
CA GLN A 309 7.64 13.17 16.36
C GLN A 309 6.54 12.93 15.30
N GLN A 310 5.54 13.83 15.19
CA GLN A 310 4.43 13.64 14.25
C GLN A 310 4.83 13.89 12.80
N GLY A 311 5.69 14.88 12.57
CA GLY A 311 6.27 15.21 11.27
C GLY A 311 7.79 15.41 11.35
N ALA A 312 8.41 15.61 10.19
CA ALA A 312 9.86 15.86 10.10
C ALA A 312 10.24 17.33 10.34
N GLY A 313 9.26 18.24 10.28
CA GLY A 313 9.49 19.69 10.32
C GLY A 313 10.16 20.26 9.06
N THR A 314 10.29 19.44 8.00
CA THR A 314 10.84 19.82 6.69
C THR A 314 10.35 18.83 5.62
N PRO A 315 10.27 19.21 4.33
CA PRO A 315 9.91 18.26 3.28
C PRO A 315 10.92 17.12 3.17
N THR A 316 10.43 15.89 3.01
CA THR A 316 11.28 14.73 2.65
C THR A 316 11.00 14.30 1.23
N TYR A 317 11.99 13.67 0.58
CA TYR A 317 11.89 13.25 -0.81
C TYR A 317 12.15 11.76 -0.92
N LEU A 318 11.42 11.11 -1.81
CA LEU A 318 11.51 9.67 -2.06
C LEU A 318 11.69 9.42 -3.55
N GLY A 319 12.59 8.51 -3.89
CA GLY A 319 12.80 8.03 -5.24
C GLY A 319 12.97 6.51 -5.24
N GLY A 320 12.50 5.83 -6.28
CA GLY A 320 12.62 4.37 -6.33
C GLY A 320 12.30 3.73 -7.67
N LEU A 321 12.62 2.45 -7.74
CA LEU A 321 12.35 1.55 -8.86
C LEU A 321 11.42 0.44 -8.40
N LEU A 322 10.40 0.17 -9.20
CA LEU A 322 9.37 -0.83 -8.92
C LEU A 322 9.32 -1.84 -10.07
N TYR A 323 9.23 -3.12 -9.72
CA TYR A 323 8.98 -4.21 -10.66
C TYR A 323 7.74 -5.00 -10.23
N SER A 324 6.92 -5.43 -11.19
CA SER A 324 5.84 -6.37 -10.95
C SER A 324 5.72 -7.37 -12.08
N HIS A 325 5.52 -8.63 -11.74
CA HIS A 325 5.42 -9.74 -12.67
C HIS A 325 4.27 -10.66 -12.28
N LYS A 326 3.33 -10.84 -13.20
CA LYS A 326 2.25 -11.80 -13.14
C LYS A 326 2.69 -13.10 -13.79
N TRP A 327 2.47 -14.20 -13.11
CA TRP A 327 2.60 -15.53 -13.68
C TRP A 327 1.40 -16.37 -13.23
N GLU A 328 0.52 -16.71 -14.17
CA GLU A 328 -0.76 -17.38 -13.88
C GLU A 328 -1.56 -16.65 -12.79
N SER A 329 -1.80 -17.33 -11.66
CA SER A 329 -2.51 -16.81 -10.48
C SER A 329 -1.57 -16.19 -9.44
N PHE A 330 -0.29 -16.01 -9.77
CA PHE A 330 0.70 -15.39 -8.90
C PHE A 330 1.10 -14.00 -9.38
N TRP A 331 1.33 -13.11 -8.42
CA TRP A 331 1.96 -11.82 -8.63
C TRP A 331 3.21 -11.71 -7.77
N PHE A 332 4.31 -11.36 -8.43
CA PHE A 332 5.59 -11.08 -7.81
C PHE A 332 5.83 -9.57 -7.89
N HIS A 333 6.23 -8.97 -6.78
CA HIS A 333 6.56 -7.56 -6.71
C HIS A 333 7.96 -7.37 -6.14
N GLY A 334 8.67 -6.38 -6.64
CA GLY A 334 9.96 -5.96 -6.12
C GLY A 334 10.05 -4.45 -6.05
N GLN A 335 10.70 -3.93 -5.01
CA GLN A 335 10.98 -2.50 -4.87
C GLN A 335 12.41 -2.25 -4.41
N ALA A 336 12.95 -1.12 -4.85
CA ALA A 336 14.11 -0.46 -4.27
C ALA A 336 13.82 1.04 -4.17
N VAL A 337 13.91 1.60 -2.97
CA VAL A 337 13.49 2.96 -2.65
C VAL A 337 14.56 3.61 -1.76
N TYR A 338 14.80 4.90 -1.99
CA TYR A 338 15.65 5.72 -1.14
C TYR A 338 14.88 6.98 -0.74
N ARG A 339 14.92 7.31 0.55
CA ARG A 339 14.35 8.52 1.13
C ARG A 339 15.47 9.44 1.60
N VAL A 340 15.42 10.67 1.11
CA VAL A 340 16.25 11.77 1.58
C VAL A 340 15.45 12.58 2.60
N SER A 341 16.07 12.79 3.75
CA SER A 341 15.52 13.56 4.86
C SER A 341 16.41 14.77 5.09
N PRO A 342 16.14 15.91 4.42
CA PRO A 342 16.89 17.14 4.64
C PRO A 342 16.85 17.59 6.10
N LYS A 343 17.76 18.49 6.44
CA LYS A 343 17.79 19.16 7.73
C LYS A 343 16.65 20.17 7.83
N ASN A 344 16.02 20.25 9.00
CA ASN A 344 14.95 21.20 9.29
C ASN A 344 15.48 22.52 9.88
N SER A 345 14.57 23.49 10.08
CA SER A 345 14.89 24.82 10.62
C SER A 345 15.43 24.81 12.06
N ASN A 346 15.22 23.72 12.80
CA ASN A 346 15.70 23.52 14.17
C ASN A 346 17.08 22.87 14.24
N ASP A 347 17.80 22.78 13.12
CA ASP A 347 19.11 22.15 13.04
C ASP A 347 19.07 20.63 13.33
N TYR A 348 17.93 19.99 13.03
CA TYR A 348 17.74 18.56 13.19
C TYR A 348 17.55 17.88 11.83
N LYS A 349 18.19 16.73 11.63
CA LYS A 349 18.11 15.93 10.41
C LYS A 349 17.79 14.49 10.78
N PHE A 350 16.67 13.97 10.27
CA PHE A 350 16.41 12.54 10.31
C PHE A 350 17.37 11.81 9.37
N GLY A 351 17.78 10.60 9.72
CA GLY A 351 18.60 9.78 8.84
C GLY A 351 17.89 9.49 7.52
N ASP A 352 18.67 9.49 6.43
CA ASP A 352 18.19 8.97 5.15
C ASP A 352 17.92 7.46 5.26
N GLU A 353 17.03 6.94 4.43
CA GLU A 353 16.60 5.54 4.51
C GLU A 353 16.68 4.84 3.15
N TYR A 354 17.33 3.68 3.12
CA TYR A 354 17.23 2.74 2.01
C TYR A 354 16.20 1.68 2.35
N GLN A 355 15.31 1.37 1.41
CA GLN A 355 14.33 0.30 1.57
C GLN A 355 14.32 -0.61 0.33
N GLY A 356 14.38 -1.91 0.56
CA GLY A 356 14.18 -2.93 -0.46
C GLY A 356 13.06 -3.87 -0.02
N GLY A 357 12.37 -4.50 -0.97
CA GLY A 357 11.38 -5.51 -0.60
C GLY A 357 10.85 -6.32 -1.75
N LEU A 358 10.26 -7.46 -1.40
CA LEU A 358 9.71 -8.46 -2.29
C LEU A 358 8.33 -8.87 -1.77
N ALA A 359 7.40 -9.15 -2.67
CA ALA A 359 6.13 -9.75 -2.31
C ALA A 359 5.73 -10.85 -3.30
N VAL A 360 5.05 -11.86 -2.78
CA VAL A 360 4.38 -12.89 -3.57
C VAL A 360 2.92 -12.92 -3.15
N HIS A 361 2.04 -12.72 -4.12
CA HIS A 361 0.60 -12.78 -3.94
C HIS A 361 0.02 -13.90 -4.78
N TYR A 362 -0.91 -14.64 -4.21
CA TYR A 362 -1.70 -15.68 -4.86
C TYR A 362 -3.16 -15.25 -4.95
N THR A 363 -3.72 -15.36 -6.15
CA THR A 363 -5.10 -14.97 -6.45
C THR A 363 -5.90 -16.20 -6.88
N PRO A 364 -6.43 -17.00 -5.94
CA PRO A 364 -7.21 -18.20 -6.28
C PRO A 364 -8.53 -17.87 -6.97
N HIS A 365 -9.01 -16.63 -6.78
CA HIS A 365 -10.29 -16.15 -7.27
C HIS A 365 -10.18 -14.64 -7.53
N TYR A 366 -11.05 -14.09 -8.38
CA TYR A 366 -11.01 -12.67 -8.69
C TYR A 366 -11.33 -11.77 -7.48
N ASP A 367 -12.03 -12.30 -6.46
CA ASP A 367 -12.37 -11.56 -5.23
C ASP A 367 -11.37 -11.76 -4.10
N ILE A 368 -10.41 -12.69 -4.20
CA ILE A 368 -9.53 -13.04 -3.09
C ILE A 368 -8.08 -12.98 -3.53
N MET A 369 -7.25 -12.32 -2.73
CA MET A 369 -5.80 -12.40 -2.79
C MET A 369 -5.26 -12.72 -1.40
N LEU A 370 -4.30 -13.65 -1.36
CA LEU A 370 -3.51 -13.98 -0.18
C LEU A 370 -2.04 -13.74 -0.52
N GLY A 371 -1.26 -13.21 0.42
CA GLY A 371 0.11 -12.83 0.11
C GLY A 371 1.07 -12.90 1.27
N VAL A 372 2.35 -12.97 0.91
CA VAL A 372 3.48 -12.81 1.82
C VAL A 372 4.33 -11.67 1.30
N GLU A 373 4.66 -10.73 2.19
CA GLU A 373 5.46 -9.56 1.89
C GLU A 373 6.66 -9.48 2.83
N MET A 374 7.82 -9.17 2.27
CA MET A 374 9.05 -8.94 3.01
C MET A 374 9.67 -7.61 2.58
N ASP A 375 10.11 -6.82 3.53
CA ASP A 375 10.90 -5.62 3.26
C ASP A 375 12.01 -5.48 4.29
N ALA A 376 13.12 -4.94 3.83
CA ALA A 376 14.26 -4.56 4.65
C ALA A 376 14.53 -3.07 4.47
N SER A 377 14.79 -2.38 5.58
CA SER A 377 15.22 -0.99 5.56
C SER A 377 16.48 -0.78 6.37
N ARG A 378 17.28 0.18 5.92
CA ARG A 378 18.46 0.68 6.63
C ARG A 378 18.33 2.19 6.74
N ALA A 379 18.05 2.65 7.96
CA ALA A 379 18.02 4.05 8.31
C ALA A 379 19.40 4.50 8.81
N MET A 380 19.88 5.61 8.27
CA MET A 380 21.06 6.30 8.81
C MET A 380 20.76 6.89 10.19
N LYS A 381 21.80 7.28 10.92
CA LYS A 381 21.63 7.99 12.19
C LYS A 381 21.02 9.37 11.95
N ASN A 382 20.27 9.82 12.93
CA ASN A 382 19.81 11.20 13.00
C ASN A 382 20.97 12.11 13.43
N GLU A 383 20.87 13.37 13.07
CA GLU A 383 21.83 14.42 13.43
C GLU A 383 21.08 15.57 14.11
N ASP A 384 21.64 16.09 15.19
CA ASP A 384 21.16 17.29 15.87
C ASP A 384 22.35 18.25 16.04
N ARG A 385 22.31 19.43 15.40
CA ARG A 385 23.37 20.43 15.44
C ARG A 385 24.74 19.90 15.00
N GLY A 386 24.78 19.06 13.96
CA GLY A 386 26.03 18.46 13.48
C GLY A 386 26.47 17.21 14.25
N ILE A 387 25.73 16.79 15.28
CA ILE A 387 26.10 15.67 16.15
C ILE A 387 25.23 14.46 15.82
N GLU A 388 25.86 13.34 15.45
CA GLU A 388 25.15 12.08 15.25
C GLU A 388 24.58 11.55 16.58
N ILE A 389 23.30 11.17 16.55
CA ILE A 389 22.62 10.60 17.71
C ILE A 389 22.82 9.08 17.70
N GLY A 390 23.55 8.57 18.71
CA GLY A 390 24.05 7.20 18.78
C GLY A 390 23.00 6.10 18.57
N ASN A 391 21.90 6.13 19.33
CA ASN A 391 20.83 5.13 19.30
C ASN A 391 19.68 5.48 18.33
N THR A 392 20.02 5.95 17.14
CA THR A 392 19.04 6.22 16.07
C THR A 392 19.44 5.50 14.79
N GLY A 393 18.50 5.32 13.87
CA GLY A 393 18.70 4.53 12.67
C GLY A 393 18.79 3.03 12.96
N GLY A 394 19.41 2.28 12.04
CA GLY A 394 19.61 0.84 12.15
C GLY A 394 19.08 0.09 10.94
N THR A 395 19.17 -1.23 10.99
CA THR A 395 18.66 -2.13 9.95
C THR A 395 17.50 -2.95 10.51
N ARG A 396 16.43 -3.08 9.73
CA ARG A 396 15.28 -3.92 10.07
C ARG A 396 14.83 -4.70 8.85
N ALA A 397 14.44 -5.95 9.03
CA ALA A 397 13.67 -6.71 8.05
C ALA A 397 12.37 -7.20 8.67
N ASN A 398 11.29 -7.15 7.91
CA ASN A 398 9.95 -7.51 8.34
C ASN A 398 9.36 -8.57 7.42
N LEU A 399 8.50 -9.41 7.97
CA LEU A 399 7.68 -10.35 7.24
C LEU A 399 6.21 -10.10 7.58
N ALA A 400 5.35 -10.10 6.57
CA ALA A 400 3.92 -9.89 6.74
C ALA A 400 3.10 -10.87 5.89
N PHE A 401 1.98 -11.31 6.45
CA PHE A 401 0.91 -11.95 5.71
C PHE A 401 -0.15 -10.91 5.37
N VAL A 402 -0.66 -10.98 4.14
CA VAL A 402 -1.64 -10.03 3.63
C VAL A 402 -2.81 -10.74 3.00
N PHE A 403 -3.99 -10.12 3.10
CA PHE A 403 -5.17 -10.53 2.36
C PHE A 403 -5.85 -9.31 1.73
N ASP A 404 -6.55 -9.55 0.63
CA ASP A 404 -7.44 -8.59 -0.02
C ASP A 404 -8.71 -9.34 -0.44
N TRP A 405 -9.84 -8.86 0.04
CA TRP A 405 -11.15 -9.39 -0.29
C TRP A 405 -12.02 -8.27 -0.87
N ARG A 406 -12.43 -8.44 -2.12
CA ARG A 406 -13.49 -7.62 -2.71
C ARG A 406 -14.83 -8.16 -2.25
N PHE A 407 -15.53 -7.40 -1.41
CA PHE A 407 -16.72 -7.88 -0.72
C PHE A 407 -18.02 -7.25 -1.22
N LEU A 408 -17.94 -6.14 -1.98
CA LEU A 408 -19.12 -5.43 -2.46
C LEU A 408 -18.81 -4.65 -3.75
N ASN A 409 -19.74 -4.69 -4.70
CA ASN A 409 -19.80 -3.76 -5.81
C ASN A 409 -20.87 -2.71 -5.53
N ALA A 410 -20.52 -1.45 -5.70
CA ALA A 410 -21.44 -0.33 -5.48
C ALA A 410 -20.95 0.91 -6.23
N PHE A 411 -21.86 1.83 -6.55
CA PHE A 411 -21.55 3.17 -7.07
C PHE A 411 -20.62 3.20 -8.30
N GLY A 412 -20.77 2.24 -9.23
CA GLY A 412 -19.92 2.17 -10.42
C GLY A 412 -18.51 1.68 -10.14
N GLY A 413 -18.29 0.96 -9.03
CA GLY A 413 -16.99 0.47 -8.61
C GLY A 413 -17.10 -0.68 -7.60
N ASN A 414 -15.99 -0.95 -6.93
CA ASN A 414 -15.89 -2.03 -5.94
C ASN A 414 -15.26 -1.57 -4.63
N LEU A 415 -15.62 -2.29 -3.57
CA LEU A 415 -15.13 -2.13 -2.22
C LEU A 415 -14.29 -3.34 -1.82
N ASN A 416 -13.07 -3.07 -1.36
CA ASN A 416 -12.12 -4.07 -0.91
C ASN A 416 -11.84 -3.89 0.58
N LEU A 417 -11.89 -4.99 1.32
CA LEU A 417 -11.34 -5.10 2.66
C LEU A 417 -9.96 -5.75 2.54
N ARG A 418 -8.94 -5.02 2.96
CA ARG A 418 -7.55 -5.47 2.89
C ARG A 418 -6.98 -5.50 4.29
N GLY A 419 -6.22 -6.54 4.62
CA GLY A 419 -5.56 -6.62 5.91
C GLY A 419 -4.13 -7.14 5.80
N SER A 420 -3.31 -6.75 6.77
CA SER A 420 -1.96 -7.28 6.95
C SER A 420 -1.66 -7.50 8.43
N VAL A 421 -0.90 -8.54 8.72
CA VAL A 421 -0.30 -8.79 10.04
C VAL A 421 1.14 -9.23 9.81
N GLY A 422 2.07 -8.67 10.55
CA GLY A 422 3.47 -9.01 10.41
C GLY A 422 4.31 -8.70 11.64
N LEU A 423 5.56 -9.12 11.54
CA LEU A 423 6.54 -9.04 12.62
C LEU A 423 7.93 -8.74 12.06
N PRO A 424 8.81 -8.06 12.82
CA PRO A 424 10.21 -7.94 12.49
C PRO A 424 10.88 -9.32 12.60
N VAL A 425 11.60 -9.73 11.55
CA VAL A 425 12.38 -10.98 11.52
C VAL A 425 13.88 -10.77 11.71
N TYR A 426 14.33 -9.53 11.56
CA TYR A 426 15.70 -9.10 11.86
C TYR A 426 15.70 -7.64 12.28
N GLU A 427 16.45 -7.30 13.32
CA GLU A 427 16.64 -5.91 13.77
C GLU A 427 18.03 -5.73 14.36
N ASP A 428 18.74 -4.72 13.91
CA ASP A 428 19.92 -4.16 14.55
C ASP A 428 19.74 -2.64 14.61
N LEU A 429 19.47 -2.13 15.81
CA LEU A 429 18.99 -0.76 16.01
C LEU A 429 20.07 0.15 16.62
N ASN A 430 21.33 -0.03 16.19
CA ASN A 430 22.46 0.84 16.57
C ASN A 430 22.59 1.05 18.08
N SER A 431 22.48 -0.02 18.88
CA SER A 431 22.75 0.08 20.31
C SER A 431 24.20 0.49 20.55
N GLN A 432 24.44 1.38 21.52
CA GLN A 432 25.77 1.92 21.77
C GLN A 432 26.05 2.04 23.27
N ASP A 433 27.24 1.61 23.68
CA ASP A 433 27.72 1.73 25.05
C ASP A 433 28.33 3.11 25.32
N PHE A 434 28.06 3.62 26.51
CA PHE A 434 28.58 4.88 27.04
C PHE A 434 29.06 4.70 28.47
N VAL A 435 29.96 5.56 28.91
CA VAL A 435 30.46 5.59 30.28
C VAL A 435 29.89 6.82 30.99
N ASN A 436 29.25 6.62 32.14
CA ASN A 436 28.72 7.72 32.94
C ASN A 436 29.84 8.45 33.72
N ALA A 437 29.51 9.59 34.34
CA ALA A 437 30.48 10.38 35.11
C ALA A 437 31.15 9.60 36.28
N GLY A 438 30.54 8.50 36.74
CA GLY A 438 31.08 7.62 37.77
C GLY A 438 31.89 6.44 37.21
N GLY A 439 32.25 6.44 35.92
CA GLY A 439 33.07 5.41 35.30
C GLY A 439 32.35 4.08 35.01
N ARG A 440 31.02 4.02 35.15
CA ARG A 440 30.24 2.80 34.88
C ARG A 440 29.62 2.85 33.49
N THR A 441 29.67 1.72 32.80
CA THR A 441 29.09 1.56 31.46
C THR A 441 27.56 1.46 31.53
N TYR A 442 26.88 2.08 30.58
CA TYR A 442 25.46 1.93 30.31
C TYR A 442 25.23 1.92 28.79
N THR A 443 24.14 1.31 28.33
CA THR A 443 23.89 1.12 26.90
C THR A 443 22.68 1.94 26.47
N GLN A 444 22.83 2.76 25.43
CA GLN A 444 21.69 3.36 24.75
C GLN A 444 21.11 2.36 23.77
N THR A 445 19.79 2.22 23.83
CA THR A 445 19.05 1.20 23.09
C THR A 445 17.80 1.79 22.45
N GLN A 446 17.20 1.04 21.53
CA GLN A 446 15.90 1.32 20.92
C GLN A 446 14.94 0.16 21.20
N LEU A 447 13.63 0.43 21.06
CA LEU A 447 12.62 -0.63 21.06
C LEU A 447 12.54 -1.31 19.70
N GLY A 448 12.48 -2.63 19.73
CA GLY A 448 12.19 -3.50 18.61
C GLY A 448 11.22 -4.60 19.02
N GLU A 449 11.16 -5.63 18.19
CA GLU A 449 10.24 -6.76 18.27
C GLU A 449 8.78 -6.31 18.32
N GLY A 450 7.90 -7.18 18.82
CA GLY A 450 6.46 -6.99 18.78
C GLY A 450 5.87 -7.33 17.41
N PHE A 451 4.82 -6.62 17.03
CA PHE A 451 4.07 -6.89 15.81
C PHE A 451 3.45 -5.62 15.24
N PHE A 452 3.02 -5.70 13.98
CA PHE A 452 2.23 -4.67 13.34
C PHE A 452 1.06 -5.29 12.60
N ALA A 453 -0.03 -4.54 12.52
CA ALA A 453 -1.21 -4.92 11.76
C ALA A 453 -1.79 -3.71 11.05
N SER A 454 -2.43 -3.92 9.92
CA SER A 454 -3.15 -2.86 9.21
C SER A 454 -4.42 -3.40 8.58
N LEU A 455 -5.45 -2.57 8.54
CA LEU A 455 -6.74 -2.82 7.92
C LEU A 455 -7.09 -1.63 7.05
N VAL A 456 -7.55 -1.88 5.83
CA VAL A 456 -7.90 -0.84 4.86
C VAL A 456 -9.21 -1.20 4.19
N ILE A 457 -10.12 -0.23 4.12
CA ILE A 457 -11.29 -0.29 3.24
C ILE A 457 -11.03 0.66 2.08
N ASN A 458 -11.05 0.12 0.86
CA ASN A 458 -10.84 0.89 -0.36
C ASN A 458 -12.08 0.83 -1.25
N PHE A 459 -12.53 1.98 -1.73
CA PHE A 459 -13.45 2.09 -2.86
C PHE A 459 -12.64 2.39 -4.12
N ASN A 460 -12.83 1.59 -5.18
CA ASN A 460 -12.18 1.79 -6.47
C ASN A 460 -13.25 1.91 -7.56
N THR A 461 -13.13 2.94 -8.39
CA THR A 461 -13.96 3.15 -9.58
C THR A 461 -13.11 3.67 -10.73
N ARG A 462 -13.70 3.75 -11.92
CA ARG A 462 -13.10 4.40 -13.09
C ARG A 462 -14.18 5.25 -13.75
N PHE A 463 -13.88 6.53 -13.96
CA PHE A 463 -14.73 7.38 -14.77
C PHE A 463 -14.38 7.16 -16.24
N GLY A 464 -15.37 6.69 -17.02
CA GLY A 464 -15.20 6.46 -18.46
C GLY A 464 -14.84 7.75 -19.21
N GLN A 465 -14.09 7.61 -20.30
CA GLN A 465 -13.76 8.71 -21.21
C GLN A 465 -14.28 8.50 -22.65
N TYR A 466 -15.00 7.40 -22.93
CA TYR A 466 -15.34 7.01 -24.31
C TYR A 466 -16.74 6.45 -24.46
#